data_AF-A0A935LIZ5-F1
#
_entry.id   AF-A0A935LIZ5-F1
#
_cell.length_a   1.000
_cell.length_b   1.000
_cell.length_c   1.000
_cell.angle_alpha   90.00
_cell.angle_beta   90.00
_cell.angle_gamma   90.00
#
_symmetry.space_group_name_H-M   'P 1'
#
loop_
_entity.id
_entity.type
_entity.pdbx_description
1 polymer ?
#
loop_
_entity_poly.entity_id
_entity_poly.type
_entity_poly.pdbx_seq_one_letter_code
_entity_poly.pdbx_strand_id
1 'polypeptide(L)'
;MSGGDWKDLYQAAMAGDLARVAHHIAEGINPNYQHPEILCTPLVASIVNGHPHIALYLLTQGADPHMLSIMDSLTPLQAAKRHQQVEVVAALEKIGAKEESLSVWQRLVNKLVPDM
;
A
#
# COMPACT_ATOMS: atom_id res chain seq x y z
N MET A 1 8.79 14.36 -15.44
CA MET A 1 8.21 13.79 -14.21
C MET A 1 8.75 14.59 -13.05
N SER A 2 7.91 15.40 -12.42
CA SER A 2 8.34 16.23 -11.31
C SER A 2 8.49 15.32 -10.08
N GLY A 3 9.51 15.52 -9.26
CA GLY A 3 9.64 14.79 -8.00
C GLY A 3 8.52 15.08 -6.99
N GLY A 4 7.54 15.93 -7.34
CA GLY A 4 6.38 16.22 -6.49
C GLY A 4 5.21 15.27 -6.70
N ASP A 5 5.09 14.67 -7.88
CA ASP A 5 3.82 14.04 -8.30
C ASP A 5 3.55 12.74 -7.52
N TRP A 6 4.59 11.97 -7.20
CA TRP A 6 4.49 10.78 -6.35
C TRP A 6 4.20 11.12 -4.88
N LYS A 7 4.71 12.24 -4.39
CA LYS A 7 4.46 12.71 -3.02
C LYS A 7 3.00 13.11 -2.91
N ASP A 8 2.52 13.75 -3.96
CA ASP A 8 1.14 14.19 -4.07
C ASP A 8 0.16 13.03 -4.20
N LEU A 9 0.49 11.96 -4.94
CA LEU A 9 -0.28 10.70 -4.94
C LEU A 9 -0.43 10.13 -3.53
N TYR A 10 0.67 10.08 -2.76
CA TYR A 10 0.64 9.61 -1.38
C TYR A 10 -0.25 10.50 -0.49
N GLN A 11 -0.11 11.83 -0.58
CA GLN A 11 -0.94 12.77 0.19
C GLN A 11 -2.42 12.69 -0.20
N ALA A 12 -2.74 12.52 -1.48
CA ALA A 12 -4.10 12.33 -1.96
C ALA A 12 -4.72 11.05 -1.39
N ALA A 13 -3.96 9.95 -1.35
CA ALA A 13 -4.40 8.69 -0.75
C ALA A 13 -4.63 8.82 0.77
N MET A 14 -3.79 9.58 1.48
CA MET A 14 -4.00 9.89 2.90
C MET A 14 -5.23 10.77 3.15
N ALA A 15 -5.50 11.72 2.25
CA ALA A 15 -6.56 12.71 2.41
C ALA A 15 -7.95 12.23 1.95
N GLY A 16 -8.04 11.05 1.31
CA GLY A 16 -9.30 10.55 0.78
C GLY A 16 -9.69 11.17 -0.56
N ASP A 17 -8.74 11.77 -1.29
CA ASP A 17 -8.98 12.43 -2.58
C ASP A 17 -8.83 11.45 -3.75
N LEU A 18 -9.90 10.67 -3.99
CA LEU A 18 -9.93 9.70 -5.09
C LEU A 18 -9.71 10.36 -6.47
N ALA A 19 -10.23 11.56 -6.69
CA ALA A 19 -10.11 12.23 -7.98
C ALA A 19 -8.64 12.56 -8.28
N ARG A 20 -7.91 13.05 -7.28
CA ARG A 20 -6.48 13.34 -7.39
C ARG A 20 -5.63 12.08 -7.48
N VAL A 21 -5.97 11.03 -6.74
CA VAL A 21 -5.35 9.70 -6.91
C VAL A 21 -5.53 9.21 -8.34
N ALA A 22 -6.76 9.24 -8.87
CA ALA A 22 -7.06 8.76 -10.20
C ALA A 22 -6.34 9.56 -11.29
N HIS A 23 -6.25 10.88 -11.14
CA HIS A 23 -5.50 11.75 -12.03
C HIS A 23 -4.02 11.35 -12.10
N HIS A 24 -3.36 11.20 -10.95
CA HIS A 24 -1.95 10.79 -10.86
C HIS A 24 -1.68 9.42 -11.50
N ILE A 25 -2.56 8.45 -11.26
CA ILE A 25 -2.44 7.13 -11.91
C ILE A 25 -2.61 7.25 -13.43
N ALA A 26 -3.54 8.07 -13.91
CA ALA A 26 -3.76 8.31 -15.34
C ALA A 26 -2.55 8.98 -16.02
N GLU A 27 -1.76 9.77 -15.29
CA GLU A 27 -0.49 10.33 -15.75
C GLU A 27 0.67 9.32 -15.79
N GLY A 28 0.40 8.07 -15.39
CA GLY A 28 1.37 6.97 -15.41
C GLY A 28 2.25 6.89 -14.16
N ILE A 29 1.86 7.57 -13.07
CA ILE A 29 2.57 7.43 -11.80
C ILE A 29 2.36 6.02 -11.27
N ASN A 30 3.47 5.38 -10.87
CA ASN A 30 3.43 4.04 -10.34
C ASN A 30 2.64 3.99 -9.01
N PRO A 31 1.53 3.24 -8.90
CA PRO A 31 0.77 3.09 -7.66
C PRO A 31 1.60 2.43 -6.55
N ASN A 32 2.70 1.77 -6.91
CA ASN A 32 3.62 1.08 -6.02
C ASN A 32 4.75 1.96 -5.49
N TYR A 33 4.67 3.27 -5.71
CA TYR A 33 5.66 4.16 -5.15
C TYR A 33 5.68 4.08 -3.62
N GLN A 34 6.87 3.94 -3.05
CA GLN A 34 7.08 3.97 -1.61
C GLN A 34 7.70 5.32 -1.24
N HIS A 35 7.01 6.09 -0.39
CA HIS A 35 7.53 7.40 0.02
C HIS A 35 8.92 7.24 0.66
N PRO A 36 9.97 7.93 0.20
CA PRO A 36 11.36 7.61 0.56
C PRO A 36 11.65 7.87 2.03
N GLU A 37 10.98 8.85 2.63
CA GLU A 37 11.15 9.22 4.04
C GLU A 37 10.20 8.47 4.98
N ILE A 38 9.02 8.06 4.50
CA ILE A 38 7.95 7.47 5.32
C ILE A 38 7.93 5.94 5.14
N LEU A 39 8.49 5.48 4.03
CA LEU A 39 8.56 4.10 3.60
C LEU A 39 7.18 3.41 3.58
N CYS A 40 6.16 4.16 3.13
CA CYS A 40 4.77 3.73 3.03
C CYS A 40 4.25 3.91 1.59
N THR A 41 3.35 3.01 1.17
CA THR A 41 2.72 3.01 -0.15
C THR A 41 1.36 3.72 -0.11
N PRO A 42 0.88 4.30 -1.22
CA PRO A 42 -0.47 4.87 -1.30
C PRO A 42 -1.57 3.88 -0.86
N LEU A 43 -1.40 2.59 -1.18
CA LEU A 43 -2.33 1.55 -0.77
C LEU A 43 -2.46 1.45 0.76
N VAL A 44 -1.34 1.28 1.47
CA VAL A 44 -1.37 1.18 2.94
C VAL A 44 -1.83 2.50 3.57
N ALA A 45 -1.39 3.64 3.05
CA ALA A 45 -1.80 4.96 3.53
C ALA A 45 -3.33 5.14 3.48
N SER A 46 -3.96 4.79 2.35
CA SER A 46 -5.43 4.86 2.22
C SER A 46 -6.16 3.96 3.21
N ILE A 47 -5.63 2.76 3.48
CA ILE A 47 -6.21 1.83 4.44
C ILE A 47 -6.12 2.39 5.86
N VAL A 48 -4.93 2.81 6.29
CA VAL A 48 -4.69 3.33 7.65
C VAL A 48 -5.53 4.59 7.93
N ASN A 49 -5.75 5.43 6.91
CA ASN A 49 -6.56 6.64 7.03
C ASN A 49 -8.07 6.40 6.82
N GLY A 50 -8.52 5.16 6.60
CA GLY A 50 -9.95 4.84 6.53
C GLY A 50 -10.60 5.14 5.20
N HIS A 51 -9.86 5.03 4.09
CA HIS A 51 -10.32 5.30 2.73
C HIS A 51 -10.37 4.01 1.87
N PRO A 52 -11.27 3.06 2.18
CA PRO A 52 -11.31 1.76 1.51
C PRO A 52 -11.60 1.85 0.01
N HIS A 53 -12.37 2.85 -0.43
CA HIS A 53 -12.66 3.08 -1.85
C HIS A 53 -11.38 3.42 -2.66
N ILE A 54 -10.43 4.15 -2.06
CA ILE A 54 -9.12 4.42 -2.66
C ILE A 54 -8.26 3.15 -2.66
N ALA A 55 -8.27 2.39 -1.56
CA ALA A 55 -7.54 1.12 -1.50
C ALA A 55 -8.00 0.17 -2.62
N LEU A 56 -9.32 -0.01 -2.77
CA LEU A 56 -9.90 -0.82 -3.84
C LEU A 56 -9.52 -0.28 -5.22
N TYR A 57 -9.60 1.04 -5.43
CA TYR A 57 -9.19 1.65 -6.68
C TYR A 57 -7.71 1.34 -7.00
N LEU A 58 -6.80 1.61 -6.06
CA LEU A 58 -5.36 1.34 -6.24
C LEU A 58 -5.08 -0.14 -6.56
N LEU A 59 -5.79 -1.08 -5.93
CA LEU A 59 -5.70 -2.51 -6.26
C LEU A 59 -6.12 -2.80 -7.71
N THR A 60 -7.19 -2.17 -8.21
CA THR A 60 -7.57 -2.29 -9.63
C THR A 60 -6.54 -1.72 -10.60
N GLN A 61 -5.71 -0.78 -10.12
CA GLN A 61 -4.65 -0.14 -10.90
C GLN A 61 -3.29 -0.85 -10.78
N GLY A 62 -3.25 -2.05 -10.16
CA GLY A 62 -2.02 -2.84 -10.05
C GLY A 62 -1.14 -2.49 -8.85
N ALA A 63 -1.72 -1.91 -7.79
CA ALA A 63 -1.02 -1.81 -6.52
C ALA A 63 -0.68 -3.19 -5.97
N ASP A 64 0.57 -3.38 -5.55
CA ASP A 64 1.10 -4.63 -5.00
C ASP A 64 0.51 -4.87 -3.60
N PRO A 65 -0.25 -5.96 -3.41
CA PRO A 65 -0.92 -6.24 -2.15
C PRO A 65 0.02 -6.76 -1.05
N HIS A 66 1.30 -6.98 -1.35
CA HIS A 66 2.31 -7.49 -0.43
C HIS A 66 3.29 -6.42 0.06
N MET A 67 3.33 -5.25 -0.58
CA MET A 67 4.28 -4.21 -0.22
C MET A 67 4.00 -3.60 1.14
N LEU A 68 5.01 -3.70 2.01
CA LEU A 68 4.97 -3.20 3.37
C LEU A 68 5.04 -1.69 3.46
N SER A 69 4.26 -1.16 4.41
CA SER A 69 4.62 0.09 5.08
C SER A 69 5.60 -0.22 6.20
N ILE A 70 6.83 0.30 6.11
CA ILE A 70 7.86 0.07 7.14
C ILE A 70 7.50 0.82 8.42
N MET A 71 6.96 2.03 8.31
CA MET A 71 6.56 2.84 9.47
C MET A 71 5.46 2.15 10.30
N ASP A 72 4.46 1.57 9.64
CA ASP A 72 3.38 0.85 10.31
C ASP A 72 3.77 -0.59 10.67
N SER A 73 4.81 -1.12 10.02
CA SER A 73 5.20 -2.53 10.06
C SER A 73 4.06 -3.49 9.65
N LEU A 74 3.16 -3.03 8.78
CA LEU A 74 2.00 -3.78 8.30
C LEU A 74 2.08 -4.02 6.79
N THR A 75 1.69 -5.22 6.36
CA THR A 75 1.24 -5.45 4.98
C THR A 75 -0.13 -4.80 4.77
N PRO A 76 -0.55 -4.57 3.51
CA PRO A 76 -1.90 -4.08 3.20
C PRO A 76 -3.00 -4.92 3.86
N LEU A 77 -2.87 -6.26 3.86
CA LEU A 77 -3.84 -7.15 4.47
C LEU A 77 -3.90 -6.99 6.00
N GLN A 78 -2.74 -6.87 6.65
CA GLN A 78 -2.68 -6.65 8.10
C GLN A 78 -3.30 -5.29 8.48
N ALA A 79 -3.04 -4.24 7.69
CA ALA A 79 -3.67 -2.94 7.88
C ALA A 79 -5.20 -3.03 7.70
N ALA A 80 -5.68 -3.68 6.63
CA ALA A 80 -7.12 -3.79 6.36
C ALA A 80 -7.86 -4.55 7.46
N LYS A 81 -7.28 -5.64 7.98
CA LYS A 81 -7.82 -6.39 9.13
C LYS A 81 -7.85 -5.54 10.40
N ARG A 82 -6.74 -4.87 10.73
CA ARG A 82 -6.64 -4.00 11.92
C ARG A 82 -7.68 -2.88 11.92
N HIS A 83 -7.97 -2.32 10.76
CA HIS A 83 -8.94 -1.25 10.56
C HIS A 83 -10.36 -1.76 10.20
N GLN A 84 -10.60 -3.07 10.26
CA GLN A 84 -11.92 -3.70 10.04
C GLN A 84 -12.54 -3.40 8.65
N GLN A 85 -11.71 -3.22 7.62
CA GLN A 85 -12.16 -2.92 6.25
C GLN A 85 -12.45 -4.21 5.47
N VAL A 86 -13.61 -4.82 5.75
CA VAL A 86 -14.01 -6.15 5.24
C VAL A 86 -13.89 -6.26 3.71
N GLU A 87 -14.33 -5.24 2.97
CA GLU A 87 -14.27 -5.24 1.50
C GLU A 87 -12.82 -5.24 0.98
N VAL A 88 -11.94 -4.48 1.63
CA VAL A 88 -10.52 -4.42 1.28
C VAL A 88 -9.82 -5.73 1.63
N VAL A 89 -10.16 -6.33 2.79
CA VAL A 89 -9.67 -7.67 3.17
C VAL A 89 -10.05 -8.69 2.09
N ALA A 90 -11.32 -8.75 1.70
CA ALA A 90 -11.79 -9.67 0.68
C ALA A 90 -11.10 -9.44 -0.67
N ALA A 91 -10.89 -8.18 -1.07
CA ALA A 91 -10.18 -7.85 -2.31
C ALA A 91 -8.71 -8.32 -2.27
N LEU A 92 -8.01 -8.07 -1.17
CA LEU A 92 -6.61 -8.48 -0.97
C LEU A 92 -6.46 -9.99 -0.96
N GLU A 93 -7.32 -10.71 -0.24
CA GLU A 93 -7.28 -12.18 -0.20
C GLU A 93 -7.59 -12.79 -1.58
N LYS A 94 -8.54 -12.19 -2.32
CA LYS A 94 -8.89 -12.63 -3.69
C LYS A 94 -7.71 -12.54 -4.66
N ILE A 95 -6.81 -11.57 -4.49
CA ILE A 95 -5.60 -11.42 -5.31
C ILE A 95 -4.38 -12.16 -4.71
N GLY A 96 -4.60 -13.00 -3.69
CA GLY A 96 -3.59 -13.88 -3.14
C GLY A 96 -2.75 -13.28 -2.01
N ALA A 97 -3.14 -12.13 -1.44
CA ALA A 97 -2.51 -11.60 -0.24
C ALA A 97 -2.65 -12.60 0.90
N LYS A 98 -1.52 -13.03 1.47
CA LYS A 98 -1.48 -13.95 2.59
C LYS A 98 -1.01 -13.24 3.84
N GLU A 99 -1.41 -13.78 4.98
CA GLU A 99 -0.93 -13.37 6.28
C GLU A 99 0.48 -13.92 6.51
N GLU A 100 1.50 -13.24 5.96
CA GLU A 100 2.88 -13.55 6.26
C GLU A 100 3.32 -12.83 7.54
N SER A 101 3.40 -13.58 8.64
CA SER A 101 3.78 -13.11 9.97
C SER A 101 5.30 -13.00 10.16
N LEU A 102 6.03 -12.53 9.16
CA LEU A 102 7.46 -12.29 9.31
C LEU A 102 7.68 -10.94 10.00
N SER A 103 8.41 -10.93 11.10
CA SER A 103 8.93 -9.69 11.70
C SER A 103 9.81 -8.94 10.70
N VAL A 104 9.99 -7.62 10.90
CA VAL A 104 10.89 -6.79 10.06
C VAL A 104 12.27 -7.42 9.94
N TRP A 105 12.80 -7.94 11.05
CA TRP A 105 14.05 -8.69 11.09
C TRP A 105 14.02 -9.95 10.22
N GLN A 106 12.99 -10.79 10.34
CA GLN A 106 12.86 -12.00 9.52
C GLN A 106 12.76 -11.67 8.03
N ARG A 107 12.08 -10.60 7.65
CA ARG A 107 11.98 -10.17 6.23
C ARG A 107 13.31 -9.66 5.70
N LEU A 108 14.05 -8.88 6.51
CA LEU A 108 15.39 -8.42 6.14
C LEU A 108 16.37 -9.59 6.01
N VAL A 109 16.33 -10.53 6.95
CA VAL A 109 17.15 -11.74 6.91
C VAL A 109 16.85 -12.58 5.67
N ASN A 110 15.58 -12.86 5.38
CA ASN A 110 15.18 -13.66 4.20
C ASN A 110 15.60 -13.00 2.86
N LYS A 111 15.74 -11.67 2.82
CA LYS A 111 16.22 -10.95 1.63
C LYS A 111 17.75 -10.97 1.49
N LEU A 112 18.48 -11.02 2.61
CA LEU A 112 19.94 -10.98 2.65
C LEU A 112 20.57 -12.39 2.64
N VAL A 113 19.84 -13.40 3.13
CA VAL A 113 20.27 -14.81 3.25
C VAL A 113 19.09 -15.73 2.95
N PRO A 114 18.79 -16.03 1.68
CA PRO A 114 17.59 -16.78 1.30
C PRO A 114 17.61 -18.30 1.57
N ASP A 115 18.78 -18.91 1.87
CA ASP A 115 18.97 -20.37 1.96
C ASP A 115 19.40 -20.87 3.37
N MET A 116 18.73 -20.46 4.45
CA MET A 116 19.02 -20.98 5.80
C MET A 116 17.80 -21.62 6.48
#